data_AF-A0A7S0YFD1-F1
#
_entry.id   AF-A0A7S0YFD1-F1
#
_cell.length_a   1.000
_cell.length_b   1.000
_cell.length_c   1.000
_cell.angle_alpha   90.00
_cell.angle_beta   90.00
_cell.angle_gamma   90.00
#
_symmetry.space_group_name_H-M   'P 1'
#
loop_
_entity.id
_entity.type
_entity.pdbx_description
1 polymer ?
#
loop_
_entity_poly.entity_id
_entity_poly.type
_entity_poly.pdbx_seq_one_letter_code
_entity_poly.pdbx_strand_id
1 'polypeptide(L)'
;GKGGKGGKGGDSMKITSAQQILNLLEAKASGVVIKFNSHNNNNNNSNSNSNSFYNNISNINNNNNSNSNNNNNNTMASNSSGGILALKFDQAVRLGKLRLAYEFASQLRQSEKWRILASAALESLDISTATNSFRQMGHPSMVLSLEKLKGIDDRSLLTGHILFLLERDPNIAQEMFLRSSNPKAALDMRMDLKQWSEALRLAEQHAPEYIPRVCKEHGQSLEIAGEYSNARNRFQQALDALALTQVEGGGG
;
A
#
# COMPACT_ATOMS: atom_id res chain seq x y z
N GLY A 1 20.35 55.89 2.11
CA GLY A 1 20.27 55.19 0.81
C GLY A 1 21.61 54.59 0.46
N LYS A 2 21.59 53.49 -0.32
CA LYS A 2 22.66 52.52 -0.61
C LYS A 2 22.72 51.40 0.43
N GLY A 3 22.62 50.12 0.10
CA GLY A 3 22.52 49.45 -1.19
C GLY A 3 22.87 47.98 -0.96
N GLY A 4 21.92 47.08 -1.19
CA GLY A 4 22.16 45.64 -1.11
C GLY A 4 22.88 45.11 -2.34
N LYS A 5 23.70 44.06 -2.16
CA LYS A 5 23.99 43.01 -3.15
C LYS A 5 24.92 41.92 -2.56
N GLY A 6 24.61 40.67 -2.87
CA GLY A 6 25.53 39.51 -2.82
C GLY A 6 25.17 38.49 -1.72
N GLY A 7 24.79 37.23 -2.02
CA GLY A 7 24.85 36.52 -3.28
C GLY A 7 23.95 35.27 -3.31
N LYS A 8 23.33 35.04 -4.48
CA LYS A 8 22.65 33.81 -4.90
C LYS A 8 23.57 33.02 -5.85
N GLY A 9 24.77 32.65 -5.38
CA GLY A 9 25.77 31.96 -6.21
C GLY A 9 26.01 30.48 -5.86
N GLY A 10 25.56 30.02 -4.69
CA GLY A 10 25.88 28.68 -4.18
C GLY A 10 24.94 27.56 -4.62
N ASP A 11 23.65 27.86 -4.83
CA ASP A 11 22.64 26.81 -5.08
C ASP A 11 22.64 26.33 -6.53
N SER A 12 22.88 27.22 -7.50
CA SER A 12 22.92 26.88 -8.93
C SER A 12 24.01 25.85 -9.26
N MET A 13 25.19 25.93 -8.62
CA MET A 13 26.31 25.04 -8.92
C MET A 13 26.13 23.65 -8.24
N LYS A 14 25.44 23.60 -7.09
CA LYS A 14 25.12 22.35 -6.38
C LYS A 14 24.00 21.55 -7.05
N ILE A 15 22.94 22.22 -7.49
CA ILE A 15 21.85 21.62 -8.29
C ILE A 15 22.41 21.00 -9.57
N THR A 16 23.38 21.67 -10.20
CA THR A 16 24.05 21.14 -11.41
C THR A 16 24.78 19.82 -11.14
N SER A 17 25.44 19.67 -9.99
CA SER A 17 26.18 18.44 -9.65
C SER A 17 25.29 17.23 -9.33
N ALA A 18 24.16 17.43 -8.64
CA ALA A 18 23.21 16.35 -8.35
C ALA A 18 22.46 15.91 -9.62
N GLN A 19 22.03 16.88 -10.44
CA GLN A 19 21.42 16.60 -11.74
C GLN A 19 22.40 15.90 -12.70
N GLN A 20 23.69 16.24 -12.66
CA GLN A 20 24.72 15.53 -13.42
C GLN A 20 24.84 14.06 -13.00
N ILE A 21 24.78 13.76 -11.70
CA ILE A 21 24.79 12.39 -11.20
C ILE A 21 23.52 11.64 -11.62
N LEU A 22 22.35 12.28 -11.54
CA LEU A 22 21.09 11.71 -12.00
C LEU A 22 21.12 11.36 -13.49
N ASN A 23 21.66 12.26 -14.32
CA ASN A 23 21.83 12.02 -15.75
C ASN A 23 22.81 10.86 -16.03
N LEU A 24 23.87 10.71 -15.21
CA LEU A 24 24.78 9.57 -15.30
C LEU A 24 24.12 8.25 -14.90
N LEU A 25 23.24 8.25 -13.89
CA LEU A 25 22.44 7.09 -13.52
C LEU A 25 21.52 6.66 -14.66
N GLU A 26 20.89 7.61 -15.34
CA GLU A 26 19.99 7.35 -16.48
C GLU A 26 20.73 6.90 -17.74
N ALA A 27 21.91 7.46 -17.99
CA ALA A 27 22.79 7.02 -19.06
C ALA A 27 23.31 5.59 -18.84
N LYS A 28 23.69 5.24 -17.60
CA LYS A 28 24.14 3.88 -17.24
C LYS A 28 22.99 2.85 -17.28
N ALA A 29 21.78 3.24 -16.90
CA ALA A 29 20.59 2.40 -17.04
C ALA A 29 20.23 2.12 -18.52
N SER A 30 20.53 3.06 -19.43
CA SER A 30 20.26 2.91 -20.87
C SER A 30 21.20 1.92 -21.58
N GLY A 31 22.35 1.57 -20.97
CA GLY A 31 23.27 0.54 -21.46
C GLY A 31 22.94 -0.88 -21.00
N VAL A 32 22.02 -1.03 -20.04
CA VAL A 32 21.54 -2.33 -19.55
C VAL A 32 20.10 -2.46 -20.01
N VAL A 33 19.85 -3.29 -21.04
CA VAL A 33 18.48 -3.66 -21.43
C VAL A 33 17.89 -4.53 -20.32
N ILE A 34 17.42 -3.91 -19.24
CA ILE A 34 16.45 -4.54 -18.35
C ILE A 34 15.08 -4.13 -18.86
N LYS A 35 14.44 -5.03 -19.60
CA LYS A 35 13.01 -4.92 -19.89
C LYS A 35 12.24 -4.97 -18.58
N PHE A 36 11.73 -3.83 -18.14
CA PHE A 36 10.56 -3.76 -17.27
C PHE A 36 9.51 -2.84 -17.90
N ASN A 37 8.70 -3.43 -18.80
CA ASN A 37 7.27 -3.09 -18.85
C ASN A 37 6.68 -3.51 -17.48
N SER A 38 5.83 -2.78 -16.78
CA SER A 38 4.84 -1.79 -17.22
C SER A 38 4.61 -0.82 -16.04
N HIS A 39 5.13 0.40 -16.13
CA HIS A 39 4.60 1.49 -15.31
C HIS A 39 3.23 1.85 -15.89
N ASN A 40 2.17 1.24 -15.36
CA ASN A 40 0.83 1.80 -15.49
C ASN A 40 0.77 3.03 -14.59
N ASN A 41 1.34 4.11 -15.09
CA ASN A 41 1.39 5.42 -14.48
C ASN A 41 0.00 6.06 -14.59
N ASN A 42 -0.99 5.46 -13.93
CA ASN A 42 -2.24 6.16 -13.62
C ASN A 42 -2.02 6.90 -12.31
N ASN A 43 -1.46 8.09 -12.50
CA ASN A 43 -1.39 9.16 -11.53
C ASN A 43 -2.82 9.63 -11.20
N ASN A 44 -3.55 8.82 -10.42
CA ASN A 44 -4.79 9.24 -9.79
C ASN A 44 -4.43 9.81 -8.43
N ASN A 45 -4.14 11.11 -8.44
CA ASN A 45 -4.36 11.96 -7.30
C ASN A 45 -5.82 11.75 -6.84
N SER A 46 -6.00 10.97 -5.78
CA SER A 46 -7.31 10.70 -5.19
C SER A 46 -7.22 10.92 -3.70
N ASN A 47 -7.38 12.18 -3.35
CA ASN A 47 -8.21 12.64 -2.24
C ASN A 47 -7.76 12.16 -0.85
N SER A 48 -7.04 13.04 -0.17
CA SER A 48 -6.66 13.02 1.24
C SER A 48 -7.84 13.01 2.23
N ASN A 49 -9.02 12.56 1.82
CA ASN A 49 -10.23 12.47 2.65
C ASN A 49 -10.66 11.00 2.91
N SER A 50 -9.81 10.03 2.58
CA SER A 50 -10.07 8.59 2.73
C SER A 50 -9.69 8.02 4.11
N ASN A 51 -8.91 8.78 4.90
CA ASN A 51 -8.21 8.29 6.09
C ASN A 51 -9.12 7.87 7.26
N SER A 52 -10.39 8.28 7.27
CA SER A 52 -11.34 7.87 8.34
C SER A 52 -12.07 6.55 8.03
N PHE A 53 -12.26 6.23 6.75
CA PHE A 53 -13.12 5.09 6.37
C PHE A 53 -12.43 3.74 6.57
N TYR A 54 -11.18 3.59 6.10
CA TYR A 54 -10.46 2.31 6.12
C TYR A 54 -9.96 1.92 7.51
N ASN A 55 -9.63 2.90 8.34
CA ASN A 55 -9.33 2.70 9.76
C ASN A 55 -10.53 2.11 10.52
N ASN A 56 -11.77 2.47 10.13
CA ASN A 56 -13.00 2.00 10.75
C ASN A 56 -13.47 0.60 10.31
N ILE A 57 -12.93 0.01 9.25
CA ILE A 57 -13.31 -1.36 8.80
C ILE A 57 -12.93 -2.41 9.86
N SER A 58 -11.96 -2.10 10.72
CA SER A 58 -11.35 -3.01 11.69
C SER A 58 -11.84 -2.81 13.12
N ASN A 59 -12.40 -1.64 13.46
CA ASN A 59 -13.00 -1.40 14.77
C ASN A 59 -14.39 -2.05 14.95
N ILE A 60 -15.01 -2.52 13.87
CA ILE A 60 -16.32 -3.17 13.94
C ILE A 60 -16.19 -4.59 14.48
N ASN A 61 -15.12 -5.30 14.13
CA ASN A 61 -14.96 -6.72 14.52
C ASN A 61 -14.52 -6.90 15.98
N ASN A 62 -13.78 -5.95 16.56
CA ASN A 62 -13.42 -6.00 17.98
C ASN A 62 -14.58 -5.65 18.92
N ASN A 63 -15.59 -4.90 18.45
CA ASN A 63 -16.80 -4.62 19.24
C ASN A 63 -17.87 -5.73 19.17
N ASN A 64 -17.71 -6.71 18.27
CA ASN A 64 -18.61 -7.86 18.19
C ASN A 64 -18.25 -9.00 19.18
N ASN A 65 -17.17 -8.83 19.95
CA ASN A 65 -16.83 -9.71 21.08
C ASN A 65 -17.17 -9.10 22.45
N SER A 66 -18.10 -8.14 22.48
CA SER A 66 -18.82 -7.88 23.73
C SER A 66 -19.84 -9.00 23.91
N ASN A 67 -19.46 -9.95 24.78
CA ASN A 67 -20.33 -10.91 25.43
C ASN A 67 -21.68 -10.25 25.78
N SER A 68 -22.68 -10.39 24.92
CA SER A 68 -24.05 -9.97 25.21
C SER A 68 -24.71 -11.05 26.06
N ASN A 69 -24.17 -11.26 27.26
CA ASN A 69 -24.96 -11.65 28.40
C ASN A 69 -25.61 -10.38 28.95
N ASN A 70 -26.56 -9.84 28.20
CA ASN A 70 -27.57 -8.95 28.76
C ASN A 70 -28.92 -9.62 28.55
N ASN A 71 -29.24 -10.50 29.49
CA ASN A 71 -30.62 -10.82 29.79
C ASN A 71 -31.36 -9.50 30.09
N ASN A 72 -32.53 -9.38 29.46
CA ASN A 72 -33.61 -8.44 29.72
C ASN A 72 -33.65 -7.15 28.89
N ASN A 73 -34.72 -7.08 28.09
CA ASN A 73 -35.44 -5.91 27.57
C ASN A 73 -35.17 -5.50 26.11
N ASN A 74 -35.67 -6.29 25.14
CA ASN A 74 -36.60 -5.80 24.10
C ASN A 74 -37.10 -6.93 23.17
N THR A 75 -38.09 -7.69 23.65
CA THR A 75 -38.88 -8.68 22.89
C THR A 75 -39.95 -8.05 21.98
N MET A 76 -39.74 -6.82 21.48
CA MET A 76 -40.74 -6.08 20.69
C MET A 76 -40.24 -5.52 19.34
N ALA A 77 -39.01 -5.82 18.91
CA ALA A 77 -38.51 -5.48 17.56
C ALA A 77 -38.34 -6.69 16.63
N SER A 78 -38.47 -7.91 17.16
CA SER A 78 -38.14 -9.19 16.50
C SER A 78 -39.16 -9.71 15.48
N ASN A 79 -40.32 -9.06 15.33
CA ASN A 79 -41.39 -9.52 14.43
C ASN A 79 -41.43 -8.79 13.07
N SER A 80 -40.50 -7.86 12.82
CA SER A 80 -40.34 -7.30 11.48
C SER A 80 -39.51 -8.24 10.61
N SER A 81 -39.93 -8.47 9.36
CA SER A 81 -39.18 -9.27 8.39
C SER A 81 -37.72 -8.80 8.25
N GLY A 82 -37.49 -7.48 8.37
CA GLY A 82 -36.16 -6.86 8.37
C GLY A 82 -35.28 -7.25 9.58
N GLY A 83 -35.86 -7.35 10.79
CA GLY A 83 -35.10 -7.75 11.99
C GLY A 83 -34.59 -9.18 11.92
N ILE A 84 -35.42 -10.10 11.41
CA ILE A 84 -35.03 -11.50 11.20
C ILE A 84 -33.94 -11.63 10.13
N LEU A 85 -34.03 -10.86 9.04
CA LEU A 85 -33.00 -10.79 8.00
C LEU A 85 -31.66 -10.30 8.54
N ALA A 86 -31.66 -9.30 9.43
CA ALA A 86 -30.44 -8.81 10.06
C ALA A 86 -29.76 -9.89 10.93
N LEU A 87 -30.53 -10.64 11.72
CA LEU A 87 -29.99 -11.75 12.51
C LEU A 87 -29.40 -12.86 11.63
N LYS A 88 -30.08 -13.21 10.54
CA LYS A 88 -29.59 -14.20 9.56
C LYS A 88 -28.30 -13.72 8.89
N PHE A 89 -28.20 -12.43 8.56
CA PHE A 89 -26.96 -11.83 8.07
C PHE A 89 -25.83 -11.99 9.08
N ASP A 90 -26.04 -11.58 10.33
CA ASP A 90 -25.01 -11.63 11.37
C ASP A 90 -24.54 -13.08 11.62
N GLN A 91 -25.47 -14.04 11.57
CA GLN A 91 -25.14 -15.47 11.62
C GLN A 91 -24.34 -15.94 10.39
N ALA A 92 -24.72 -15.52 9.18
CA ALA A 92 -24.03 -15.91 7.95
C ALA A 92 -22.58 -15.40 7.91
N VAL A 93 -22.35 -14.15 8.34
CA VAL A 93 -21.00 -13.57 8.47
C VAL A 93 -20.17 -14.35 9.48
N ARG A 94 -20.71 -14.61 10.68
CA ARG A 94 -20.00 -15.40 11.73
C ARG A 94 -19.61 -16.81 11.26
N LEU A 95 -20.42 -17.42 10.41
CA LEU A 95 -20.16 -18.75 9.85
C LEU A 95 -19.26 -18.71 8.59
N GLY A 96 -18.78 -17.55 8.16
CA GLY A 96 -17.99 -17.39 6.93
C GLY A 96 -18.76 -17.65 5.64
N LYS A 97 -20.10 -17.70 5.68
CA LYS A 97 -20.97 -17.96 4.52
C LYS A 97 -21.21 -16.67 3.74
N LEU A 98 -20.15 -16.13 3.14
CA LEU A 98 -20.14 -14.81 2.50
C LEU A 98 -21.19 -14.63 1.40
N ARG A 99 -21.43 -15.68 0.59
CA ARG A 99 -22.46 -15.64 -0.45
C ARG A 99 -23.87 -15.40 0.10
N LEU A 100 -24.23 -16.11 1.18
CA LEU A 100 -25.53 -15.90 1.85
C LEU A 100 -25.59 -14.54 2.54
N ALA A 101 -24.48 -14.11 3.14
CA ALA A 101 -24.39 -12.79 3.74
C ALA A 101 -24.58 -11.67 2.68
N TYR A 102 -24.06 -11.84 1.46
CA TYR A 102 -24.31 -10.93 0.34
C TYR A 102 -25.79 -10.84 -0.03
N GLU A 103 -26.47 -11.98 -0.15
CA GLU A 103 -27.91 -12.03 -0.47
C GLU A 103 -28.75 -11.32 0.60
N PHE A 104 -28.44 -11.51 1.88
CA PHE A 104 -29.13 -10.81 2.97
C PHE A 104 -28.80 -9.31 3.01
N ALA A 105 -27.53 -8.92 2.79
CA ALA A 105 -27.14 -7.51 2.72
C ALA A 105 -27.86 -6.77 1.58
N SER A 106 -28.02 -7.43 0.42
CA SER A 106 -28.76 -6.88 -0.72
C SER A 106 -30.24 -6.66 -0.44
N GLN A 107 -30.85 -7.48 0.40
CA GLN A 107 -32.25 -7.30 0.82
C GLN A 107 -32.39 -6.20 1.87
N LEU A 108 -31.45 -6.11 2.80
CA LEU A 108 -31.46 -5.11 3.87
C LEU A 108 -31.18 -3.69 3.34
N ARG A 109 -30.42 -3.54 2.25
CA ARG A 109 -30.07 -2.25 1.61
C ARG A 109 -29.45 -1.23 2.60
N GLN A 110 -28.73 -1.73 3.58
CA GLN A 110 -28.04 -0.93 4.59
C GLN A 110 -26.54 -0.88 4.27
N SER A 111 -26.00 0.32 4.08
CA SER A 111 -24.56 0.52 3.82
C SER A 111 -23.68 -0.10 4.91
N GLU A 112 -24.17 -0.13 6.16
CA GLU A 112 -23.47 -0.75 7.28
C GLU A 112 -23.28 -2.26 7.11
N LYS A 113 -24.30 -2.98 6.61
CA LYS A 113 -24.20 -4.42 6.38
C LYS A 113 -23.22 -4.74 5.25
N TRP A 114 -23.16 -3.90 4.22
CA TRP A 114 -22.13 -4.00 3.18
C TRP A 114 -20.72 -3.77 3.71
N ARG A 115 -20.54 -2.83 4.65
CA ARG A 115 -19.25 -2.57 5.30
C ARG A 115 -18.78 -3.79 6.11
N ILE A 116 -19.67 -4.39 6.90
CA ILE A 116 -19.38 -5.61 7.66
C ILE A 116 -19.01 -6.76 6.71
N LEU A 117 -19.79 -6.96 5.64
CA LEU A 117 -19.52 -8.01 4.66
C LEU A 117 -18.18 -7.79 3.95
N ALA A 118 -17.86 -6.56 3.55
CA ALA A 118 -16.59 -6.22 2.92
C ALA A 118 -15.41 -6.53 3.84
N SER A 119 -15.53 -6.19 5.13
CA SER A 119 -14.50 -6.52 6.13
C SER A 119 -14.27 -8.03 6.24
N ALA A 120 -15.34 -8.80 6.44
CA ALA A 120 -15.26 -10.25 6.54
C ALA A 120 -14.74 -10.92 5.25
N ALA A 121 -15.09 -10.36 4.08
CA ALA A 121 -14.58 -10.84 2.80
C ALA A 121 -13.09 -10.57 2.63
N LEU A 122 -12.57 -9.42 3.08
CA LEU A 122 -11.13 -9.12 3.06
C LEU A 122 -10.35 -10.01 4.02
N GLU A 123 -10.89 -10.28 5.22
CA GLU A 123 -10.25 -11.19 6.20
C GLU A 123 -10.15 -12.64 5.69
N SER A 124 -11.13 -13.07 4.89
CA SER A 124 -11.15 -14.39 4.26
C SER A 124 -10.49 -14.42 2.88
N LEU A 125 -9.91 -13.30 2.44
CA LEU A 125 -9.26 -13.11 1.14
C LEU A 125 -10.21 -13.32 -0.07
N ASP A 126 -11.52 -13.21 0.13
CA ASP A 126 -12.51 -13.21 -0.96
C ASP A 126 -12.60 -11.82 -1.59
N ILE A 127 -11.70 -11.57 -2.54
CA ILE A 127 -11.61 -10.32 -3.28
C ILE A 127 -12.88 -10.05 -4.10
N SER A 128 -13.55 -11.08 -4.60
CA SER A 128 -14.76 -10.91 -5.42
C SER A 128 -15.92 -10.36 -4.60
N THR A 129 -16.17 -10.96 -3.43
CA THR A 129 -17.22 -10.49 -2.52
C THR A 129 -16.89 -9.12 -1.93
N ALA A 130 -15.63 -8.87 -1.57
CA ALA A 130 -15.18 -7.56 -1.08
C ALA A 130 -15.41 -6.47 -2.14
N THR A 131 -14.95 -6.70 -3.38
CA THR A 131 -15.11 -5.76 -4.51
C THR A 131 -16.57 -5.44 -4.77
N ASN A 132 -17.43 -6.47 -4.80
CA ASN A 132 -18.86 -6.28 -5.02
C ASN A 132 -19.50 -5.48 -3.87
N SER A 133 -19.08 -5.70 -2.62
CA SER A 133 -19.60 -4.97 -1.46
C SER A 133 -19.19 -3.50 -1.49
N PHE A 134 -17.93 -3.18 -1.81
CA PHE A 134 -17.49 -1.78 -1.99
C PHE A 134 -18.16 -1.09 -3.18
N ARG A 135 -18.53 -1.84 -4.23
CA ARG A 135 -19.31 -1.31 -5.35
C ARG A 135 -20.71 -0.89 -4.90
N GLN A 136 -21.38 -1.70 -4.07
CA GLN A 136 -22.70 -1.35 -3.51
C GLN A 136 -22.65 -0.11 -2.60
N MET A 137 -21.52 0.09 -1.91
CA MET A 137 -21.30 1.25 -1.05
C MET A 137 -20.84 2.50 -1.82
N GLY A 138 -20.53 2.41 -3.12
CA GLY A 138 -20.06 3.56 -3.92
C GLY A 138 -18.61 3.97 -3.65
N HIS A 139 -17.72 3.02 -3.35
CA HIS A 139 -16.27 3.28 -3.20
C HIS A 139 -15.47 2.80 -4.43
N PRO A 140 -15.47 3.56 -5.54
CA PRO A 140 -14.79 3.15 -6.78
C PRO A 140 -13.27 2.99 -6.61
N SER A 141 -12.64 3.78 -5.74
CA SER A 141 -11.20 3.65 -5.46
C SER A 141 -10.84 2.28 -4.90
N MET A 142 -11.63 1.76 -3.96
CA MET A 142 -11.43 0.40 -3.42
C MET A 142 -11.68 -0.66 -4.47
N VAL A 143 -12.73 -0.50 -5.26
CA VAL A 143 -13.04 -1.44 -6.36
C VAL A 143 -11.86 -1.52 -7.33
N LEU A 144 -11.30 -0.39 -7.75
CA LEU A 144 -10.15 -0.37 -8.65
C LEU A 144 -8.90 -1.01 -8.03
N SER A 145 -8.63 -0.74 -6.75
CA SER A 145 -7.50 -1.36 -6.05
C SER A 145 -7.66 -2.86 -5.90
N LEU A 146 -8.85 -3.35 -5.53
CA LEU A 146 -9.14 -4.77 -5.33
C LEU A 146 -9.16 -5.55 -6.64
N GLU A 147 -9.65 -4.97 -7.73
CA GLU A 147 -9.63 -5.64 -9.06
C GLU A 147 -8.19 -5.91 -9.53
N LYS A 148 -7.20 -5.08 -9.15
CA LYS A 148 -5.78 -5.35 -9.45
C LYS A 148 -5.24 -6.57 -8.70
N LEU A 149 -5.85 -6.95 -7.59
CA LEU A 149 -5.45 -8.10 -6.76
C LEU A 149 -6.15 -9.39 -7.19
N LYS A 150 -7.09 -9.31 -8.13
CA LYS A 150 -7.82 -10.47 -8.65
C LYS A 150 -6.87 -11.35 -9.46
N GLY A 151 -6.75 -12.62 -9.07
CA GLY A 151 -5.85 -13.59 -9.69
C GLY A 151 -4.51 -13.79 -8.97
N ILE A 152 -4.29 -13.11 -7.85
CA ILE A 152 -3.20 -13.46 -6.93
C ILE A 152 -3.64 -14.69 -6.12
N ASP A 153 -3.06 -15.85 -6.41
CA ASP A 153 -3.35 -17.11 -5.70
C ASP A 153 -2.55 -17.25 -4.40
N ASP A 154 -1.41 -16.56 -4.30
CA ASP A 154 -0.57 -16.55 -3.11
C ASP A 154 -1.24 -15.77 -1.98
N ARG A 155 -1.67 -16.50 -0.95
CA ARG A 155 -2.34 -15.93 0.22
C ARG A 155 -1.48 -14.93 0.98
N SER A 156 -0.18 -15.16 1.10
CA SER A 156 0.72 -14.25 1.82
C SER A 156 0.92 -12.96 1.03
N LEU A 157 1.11 -13.05 -0.29
CA LEU A 157 1.19 -11.87 -1.17
C LEU A 157 -0.10 -11.05 -1.12
N LEU A 158 -1.25 -11.73 -1.23
CA LEU A 158 -2.56 -11.09 -1.20
C LEU A 158 -2.84 -10.43 0.15
N THR A 159 -2.51 -11.11 1.25
CA THR A 159 -2.65 -10.56 2.62
C THR A 159 -1.79 -9.30 2.77
N GLY A 160 -0.53 -9.32 2.32
CA GLY A 160 0.34 -8.14 2.34
C GLY A 160 -0.27 -6.95 1.60
N HIS A 161 -0.80 -7.17 0.40
CA HIS A 161 -1.46 -6.11 -0.38
C HIS A 161 -2.74 -5.58 0.28
N ILE A 162 -3.56 -6.44 0.88
CA ILE A 162 -4.75 -6.01 1.62
C ILE A 162 -4.37 -5.18 2.84
N LEU A 163 -3.38 -5.63 3.62
CA LEU A 163 -2.90 -4.88 4.79
C LEU A 163 -2.37 -3.50 4.40
N PHE A 164 -1.60 -3.43 3.31
CA PHE A 164 -1.10 -2.17 2.77
C PHE A 164 -2.23 -1.26 2.28
N LEU A 165 -3.19 -1.81 1.52
CA LEU A 165 -4.36 -1.06 1.03
C LEU A 165 -5.23 -0.51 2.16
N LEU A 166 -5.34 -1.24 3.28
CA LEU A 166 -6.08 -0.83 4.46
C LEU A 166 -5.26 0.06 5.42
N GLU A 167 -4.05 0.46 5.03
CA GLU A 167 -3.12 1.27 5.84
C GLU A 167 -2.91 0.67 7.25
N ARG A 168 -2.80 -0.67 7.32
CA ARG A 168 -2.51 -1.41 8.56
C ARG A 168 -1.03 -1.34 8.92
N ASP A 169 -0.65 -2.01 10.01
CA ASP A 169 0.73 -2.07 10.48
C ASP A 169 1.66 -2.56 9.33
N PRO A 170 2.58 -1.69 8.85
CA PRO A 170 3.45 -2.03 7.74
C PRO A 170 4.45 -3.13 8.10
N ASN A 171 4.70 -3.41 9.39
CA ASN A 171 5.55 -4.51 9.80
C ASN A 171 4.91 -5.87 9.53
N ILE A 172 3.60 -5.99 9.78
CA ILE A 172 2.85 -7.22 9.50
C ILE A 172 2.76 -7.44 7.98
N ALA A 173 2.46 -6.38 7.22
CA ALA A 173 2.44 -6.44 5.76
C ALA A 173 3.79 -6.86 5.19
N GLN A 174 4.89 -6.31 5.72
CA GLN A 174 6.25 -6.70 5.35
C GLN A 174 6.51 -8.19 5.58
N GLU A 175 6.15 -8.73 6.75
CA GLU A 175 6.35 -10.16 7.03
C GLU A 175 5.58 -11.03 6.04
N MET A 176 4.34 -10.65 5.71
CA MET A 176 3.52 -11.37 4.74
C MET A 176 4.16 -11.34 3.34
N PHE A 177 4.67 -10.18 2.91
CA PHE A 177 5.39 -10.09 1.64
C PHE A 177 6.67 -10.92 1.63
N LEU A 178 7.49 -10.86 2.69
CA LEU A 178 8.74 -11.63 2.77
C LEU A 178 8.52 -13.15 2.76
N ARG A 179 7.37 -13.62 3.26
CA ARG A 179 6.98 -15.05 3.24
C ARG A 179 6.32 -15.48 1.94
N SER A 180 5.98 -14.54 1.07
CA SER A 180 5.30 -14.81 -0.19
C SER A 180 6.26 -15.22 -1.30
N SER A 181 5.69 -15.59 -2.45
CA SER A 181 6.37 -15.80 -3.72
C SER A 181 7.05 -14.53 -4.27
N ASN A 182 6.71 -13.34 -3.78
CA ASN A 182 7.32 -12.08 -4.19
C ASN A 182 7.81 -11.25 -2.98
N PRO A 183 8.94 -11.60 -2.35
CA PRO A 183 9.51 -10.85 -1.23
C PRO A 183 9.90 -9.41 -1.58
N LYS A 184 10.10 -9.10 -2.88
CA LYS A 184 10.44 -7.75 -3.35
C LYS A 184 9.32 -6.74 -3.11
N ALA A 185 8.07 -7.20 -3.04
CA ALA A 185 6.92 -6.36 -2.70
C ALA A 185 7.07 -5.68 -1.31
N ALA A 186 7.81 -6.29 -0.38
CA ALA A 186 8.13 -5.70 0.92
C ALA A 186 8.96 -4.42 0.78
N LEU A 187 9.95 -4.43 -0.11
CA LEU A 187 10.81 -3.29 -0.41
C LEU A 187 10.02 -2.18 -1.08
N ASP A 188 9.25 -2.52 -2.13
CA ASP A 188 8.41 -1.57 -2.85
C ASP A 188 7.42 -0.86 -1.91
N MET A 189 6.77 -1.61 -1.01
CA MET A 189 5.89 -1.06 0.01
C MET A 189 6.60 -0.02 0.91
N ARG A 190 7.82 -0.31 1.40
CA ARG A 190 8.56 0.64 2.25
C ARG A 190 8.97 1.90 1.48
N MET A 191 9.28 1.78 0.19
CA MET A 191 9.58 2.91 -0.69
C MET A 191 8.34 3.78 -0.96
N ASP A 192 7.18 3.16 -1.15
CA ASP A 192 5.90 3.86 -1.32
C ASP A 192 5.55 4.67 -0.06
N LEU A 193 5.79 4.09 1.12
CA LEU A 193 5.64 4.76 2.42
C LEU A 193 6.74 5.79 2.74
N LYS A 194 7.73 5.97 1.85
CA LYS A 194 8.90 6.86 2.05
C LYS A 194 9.73 6.51 3.29
N GLN A 195 9.67 5.25 3.74
CA GLN A 195 10.44 4.73 4.87
C GLN A 195 11.82 4.28 4.39
N TRP A 196 12.63 5.24 3.95
CA TRP A 196 13.87 5.00 3.22
C TRP A 196 14.91 4.18 4.00
N SER A 197 14.99 4.32 5.32
CA SER A 197 15.89 3.53 6.16
C SER A 197 15.53 2.05 6.15
N GLU A 198 14.25 1.72 6.33
CA GLU A 198 13.77 0.34 6.27
C GLU A 198 13.86 -0.23 4.86
N ALA A 199 13.58 0.57 3.83
CA ALA A 199 13.76 0.16 2.44
C ALA A 199 15.23 -0.20 2.15
N LEU A 200 16.19 0.63 2.57
CA LEU A 200 17.61 0.32 2.41
C LEU A 200 18.01 -0.95 3.16
N ARG A 201 17.57 -1.10 4.41
CA ARG A 201 17.85 -2.31 5.21
C ARG A 201 17.32 -3.58 4.55
N LEU A 202 16.10 -3.53 3.99
CA LEU A 202 15.52 -4.65 3.24
C LEU A 202 16.30 -4.95 1.96
N ALA A 203 16.71 -3.92 1.22
CA ALA A 203 17.50 -4.09 0.01
C ALA A 203 18.87 -4.71 0.34
N GLU A 204 19.58 -4.21 1.34
CA GLU A 204 20.87 -4.76 1.79
C GLU A 204 20.79 -6.23 2.21
N GLN A 205 19.70 -6.62 2.88
CA GLN A 205 19.54 -7.98 3.40
C GLN A 205 19.06 -8.98 2.34
N HIS A 206 18.15 -8.57 1.46
CA HIS A 206 17.40 -9.51 0.62
C HIS A 206 17.53 -9.25 -0.89
N ALA A 207 17.85 -8.02 -1.31
CA ALA A 207 17.91 -7.66 -2.72
C ALA A 207 18.89 -6.50 -2.99
N PRO A 208 20.23 -6.74 -2.84
CA PRO A 208 21.23 -5.69 -2.98
C PRO A 208 21.21 -4.99 -4.35
N GLU A 209 20.71 -5.68 -5.38
CA GLU A 209 20.56 -5.13 -6.73
C GLU A 209 19.58 -3.93 -6.80
N TYR A 210 18.73 -3.74 -5.78
CA TYR A 210 17.79 -2.61 -5.69
C TYR A 210 18.34 -1.42 -4.91
N ILE A 211 19.47 -1.54 -4.20
CA ILE A 211 20.07 -0.42 -3.46
C ILE A 211 20.22 0.83 -4.34
N PRO A 212 20.71 0.74 -5.59
CA PRO A 212 20.80 1.91 -6.47
C PRO A 212 19.46 2.61 -6.70
N ARG A 213 18.38 1.83 -6.88
CA ARG A 213 17.04 2.36 -7.10
C ARG A 213 16.54 3.07 -5.84
N VAL A 214 16.67 2.44 -4.67
CA VAL A 214 16.25 3.03 -3.38
C VAL A 214 16.99 4.35 -3.12
N CYS A 215 18.32 4.35 -3.31
CA CYS A 215 19.15 5.53 -3.15
C CYS A 215 18.79 6.64 -4.15
N LYS A 216 18.51 6.30 -5.42
CA LYS A 216 18.06 7.26 -6.44
C LYS A 216 16.74 7.92 -6.04
N GLU A 217 15.72 7.13 -5.73
CA GLU A 217 14.38 7.67 -5.39
C GLU A 217 14.40 8.48 -4.09
N HIS A 218 15.17 8.02 -3.08
CA HIS A 218 15.39 8.78 -1.85
C HIS A 218 16.11 10.11 -2.14
N GLY A 219 17.16 10.10 -2.97
CA GLY A 219 17.86 11.30 -3.41
C GLY A 219 16.92 12.31 -4.07
N GLN A 220 16.07 11.87 -5.00
CA GLN A 220 15.07 12.71 -5.66
C GLN A 220 14.08 13.32 -4.65
N SER A 221 13.64 12.55 -3.65
CA SER A 221 12.75 13.09 -2.61
C SER A 221 13.41 14.19 -1.77
N LEU A 222 14.72 14.06 -1.51
CA LEU A 222 15.51 15.08 -0.79
C LEU A 222 15.74 16.33 -1.64
N GLU A 223 15.89 16.20 -2.97
CA GLU A 223 15.96 17.37 -3.87
C GLU A 223 14.66 18.18 -3.84
N ILE A 224 13.51 17.50 -3.89
CA ILE A 224 12.20 18.14 -3.79
C ILE A 224 12.04 18.86 -2.45
N ALA A 225 12.57 18.28 -1.36
CA ALA A 225 12.60 18.90 -0.03
C ALA A 225 13.63 20.04 0.10
N GLY A 226 14.49 20.26 -0.91
CA GLY A 226 15.56 21.26 -0.88
C GLY A 226 16.83 20.83 -0.14
N GLU A 227 16.92 19.56 0.28
CA GLU A 227 18.07 18.99 0.96
C GLU A 227 19.14 18.49 -0.02
N TYR A 228 19.62 19.39 -0.89
CA TYR A 228 20.52 19.04 -2.00
C TYR A 228 21.81 18.35 -1.58
N SER A 229 22.37 18.70 -0.40
CA SER A 229 23.58 18.05 0.12
C SER A 229 23.34 16.56 0.43
N ASN A 230 22.21 16.25 1.06
CA ASN A 230 21.84 14.88 1.41
C ASN A 230 21.44 14.10 0.15
N ALA A 231 20.72 14.73 -0.77
CA ALA A 231 20.39 14.16 -2.07
C ALA A 231 21.64 13.73 -2.84
N ARG A 232 22.66 14.60 -2.92
CA ARG A 232 23.94 14.28 -3.58
C ARG A 232 24.60 13.05 -2.97
N ASN A 233 24.60 12.93 -1.64
CA ASN A 233 25.17 11.78 -0.95
C ASN A 233 24.41 10.49 -1.30
N ARG A 234 23.07 10.54 -1.38
CA ARG A 234 22.26 9.38 -1.81
C ARG A 234 22.53 9.00 -3.25
N PHE A 235 22.64 9.96 -4.16
CA PHE A 235 22.96 9.67 -5.56
C PHE A 235 24.37 9.08 -5.75
N GLN A 236 25.35 9.57 -4.98
CA GLN A 236 26.69 8.97 -4.98
C GLN A 236 26.65 7.52 -4.49
N GLN A 237 25.93 7.26 -3.40
CA GLN A 237 25.74 5.89 -2.90
C GLN A 237 25.10 4.97 -3.96
N ALA A 238 24.14 5.48 -4.75
CA ALA A 238 23.54 4.72 -5.85
C ALA A 238 24.58 4.37 -6.94
N LEU A 239 25.45 5.32 -7.30
CA LEU A 239 26.52 5.08 -8.28
C LEU A 239 27.55 4.07 -7.77
N ASP A 240 27.94 4.17 -6.51
CA ASP A 240 28.92 3.28 -5.90
C ASP A 240 28.39 1.84 -5.86
N ALA A 241 27.11 1.67 -5.48
CA ALA A 241 26.43 0.38 -5.50
C ALA A 241 26.33 -0.22 -6.92
N LEU A 242 26.09 0.60 -7.96
CA LEU A 242 26.09 0.14 -9.36
C LEU A 242 27.49 -0.26 -9.84
N ALA A 243 28.54 0.40 -9.36
CA ALA A 243 29.90 0.05 -9.72
C ALA A 243 30.29 -1.32 -9.15
N LEU A 244 29.86 -1.63 -7.93
CA LEU A 244 30.13 -2.92 -7.28
C LEU A 244 29.46 -4.09 -8.01
N THR A 245 28.22 -3.93 -8.47
CA THR A 245 27.50 -5.00 -9.17
C THR A 245 28.06 -5.31 -10.57
N GLN A 246 28.78 -4.37 -11.19
CA GLN A 246 29.40 -4.57 -12.51
C GLN A 246 30.72 -5.35 -12.47
N VAL A 247 31.41 -5.39 -11.33
CA VAL A 247 32.70 -6.07 -11.18
C VAL A 247 32.51 -7.58 -11.02
N GLU A 248 31.42 -8.04 -10.41
CA GLU A 248 31.17 -9.47 -10.19
C GLU A 248 30.66 -10.22 -11.44
N GLY A 249 30.19 -9.51 -12.47
CA GLY A 249 29.66 -10.10 -13.71
C GLY A 249 30.67 -10.28 -14.85
N GLY A 250 31.94 -9.89 -14.66
CA GLY A 250 32.98 -9.88 -15.70
C GLY A 250 34.05 -10.96 -15.60
N GLY A 251 33.92 -11.91 -14.67
CA GLY A 251 34.87 -13.01 -14.46
C GLY A 251 34.20 -14.36 -14.65
N GLY A 252 34.05 -14.79 -15.90
CA GLY A 252 33.55 -16.11 -16.30
C GLY A 252 33.93 -16.42 -17.73
#